data_AF-A0A1H0NFQ2-F1
#
_entry.id   AF-A0A1H0NFQ2-F1
#
_cell.length_a   1.000
_cell.length_b   1.000
_cell.length_c   1.000
_cell.angle_alpha   90.00
_cell.angle_beta   90.00
_cell.angle_gamma   90.00
#
_symmetry.space_group_name_H-M   'P 1'
#
loop_
_entity.id
_entity.type
_entity.pdbx_description
1 polymer ?
#
loop_
_entity_poly.entity_id
_entity_poly.type
_entity_poly.pdbx_seq_one_letter_code
_entity_poly.pdbx_strand_id
1 'polypeptide(L)'
;MPNFQIYCRWLLRYRSEKAIATRVLRWCNEGFTNVASDTLRMFVAVHIDENEDFVNPILQRQILNEGLTQEIHDAMVEELFINRPDIVDRFNMGVDVKYENVSYEYRAKDRLLETIEENYSFILPKGTKDLRKWGNIFHNCVASYNSAIIRKESLIIAMKKQDKYIACIEIRQGRITQALGHCNQKLDIRYRNIIKEWANTHKIIYSYIVR
;
A
#
# COMPACT_ATOMS: atom_id res chain seq x y z
N MET A 1 -10.88 -20.31 -19.22
CA MET A 1 -9.57 -19.98 -18.59
C MET A 1 -9.44 -20.76 -17.28
N PRO A 2 -8.51 -21.74 -17.20
CA PRO A 2 -8.32 -22.59 -16.01
C PRO A 2 -8.03 -21.78 -14.72
N ASN A 3 -7.17 -20.76 -14.78
CA ASN A 3 -6.81 -19.96 -13.60
C ASN A 3 -8.00 -19.22 -12.97
N PHE A 4 -8.90 -18.70 -13.82
CA PHE A 4 -10.10 -18.03 -13.33
C PHE A 4 -11.08 -18.99 -12.64
N GLN A 5 -11.17 -20.24 -13.11
CA GLN A 5 -11.98 -21.27 -12.46
C GLN A 5 -11.44 -21.63 -11.08
N ILE A 6 -10.12 -21.77 -10.94
CA ILE A 6 -9.46 -22.00 -9.64
C ILE A 6 -9.79 -20.86 -8.67
N TYR A 7 -9.59 -19.62 -9.12
CA TYR A 7 -9.92 -18.42 -8.34
C TYR A 7 -11.41 -18.38 -7.91
N CYS A 8 -12.34 -18.67 -8.81
CA CYS A 8 -13.77 -18.69 -8.49
C CYS A 8 -14.13 -19.78 -7.46
N ARG A 9 -13.55 -20.99 -7.59
CA ARG A 9 -13.75 -22.06 -6.60
C ARG A 9 -13.24 -21.65 -5.23
N TRP A 10 -12.09 -20.99 -5.18
CA TRP A 10 -11.55 -20.45 -3.94
C TRP A 10 -12.47 -19.38 -3.35
N LEU A 11 -12.94 -18.41 -4.14
CA LEU A 11 -13.89 -17.40 -3.69
C LEU A 11 -15.16 -18.00 -3.07
N LEU A 12 -15.69 -19.07 -3.66
CA LEU A 12 -16.90 -19.76 -3.21
C LEU A 12 -16.74 -20.45 -1.84
N ARG A 13 -15.50 -20.67 -1.36
CA ARG A 13 -15.26 -21.14 0.02
C ARG A 13 -15.58 -20.06 1.05
N TYR A 14 -15.54 -18.78 0.65
CA TYR A 14 -15.64 -17.61 1.53
C TYR A 14 -16.86 -16.73 1.29
N ARG A 15 -17.48 -16.84 0.12
CA ARG A 15 -18.56 -15.98 -0.33
C ARG A 15 -19.63 -16.82 -1.02
N SER A 16 -20.90 -16.43 -0.85
CA SER A 16 -21.99 -17.08 -1.56
C SER A 16 -21.93 -16.78 -3.06
N GLU A 17 -22.51 -17.66 -3.88
CA GLU A 17 -22.64 -17.46 -5.31
C GLU A 17 -23.26 -16.09 -5.64
N LYS A 18 -24.32 -15.72 -4.93
CA LYS A 18 -24.98 -14.42 -5.06
C LYS A 18 -24.04 -13.24 -4.81
N ALA A 19 -23.11 -13.37 -3.86
CA ALA A 19 -22.17 -12.31 -3.52
C ALA A 19 -21.08 -12.11 -4.59
N ILE A 20 -20.71 -13.16 -5.33
CA ILE A 20 -19.65 -13.08 -6.35
C ILE A 20 -20.18 -12.94 -7.79
N ALA A 21 -21.44 -13.32 -8.03
CA ALA A 21 -22.05 -13.37 -9.37
C ALA A 21 -21.88 -12.08 -10.18
N THR A 22 -22.15 -10.91 -9.57
CA THR A 22 -22.03 -9.62 -10.25
C THR A 22 -20.60 -9.33 -10.71
N ARG A 23 -19.60 -9.75 -9.92
CA ARG A 23 -18.17 -9.55 -10.26
C ARG A 23 -17.72 -10.50 -11.35
N VAL A 24 -18.11 -11.76 -11.23
CA VAL A 24 -17.82 -12.78 -12.24
C VAL A 24 -18.42 -12.39 -13.58
N LEU A 25 -19.70 -11.97 -13.61
CA LEU A 25 -20.37 -11.47 -14.81
C LEU A 25 -19.63 -10.29 -15.42
N ARG A 26 -19.20 -9.33 -14.60
CA ARG A 26 -18.42 -8.17 -15.06
C ARG A 26 -17.13 -8.60 -15.76
N TRP A 27 -16.32 -9.47 -15.14
CA TRP A 27 -15.07 -9.95 -15.75
C TRP A 27 -15.30 -10.79 -17.02
N CYS A 28 -16.39 -11.56 -17.07
CA CYS A 28 -16.76 -12.30 -18.27
C CYS A 28 -17.20 -11.37 -19.42
N ASN A 29 -17.90 -10.27 -19.12
CA ASN A 29 -18.45 -9.37 -20.13
C ASN A 29 -17.44 -8.32 -20.62
N GLU A 30 -16.61 -7.77 -19.73
CA GLU A 30 -15.63 -6.73 -20.06
C GLU A 30 -14.34 -7.30 -20.69
N GLY A 31 -14.16 -8.62 -20.61
CA GLY A 31 -12.88 -9.26 -20.91
C GLY A 31 -11.86 -9.02 -19.80
N PHE A 32 -10.97 -9.99 -19.59
CA PHE A 32 -9.91 -9.82 -18.60
C PHE A 32 -8.90 -8.78 -19.09
N THR A 33 -8.65 -7.77 -18.26
CA THR A 33 -7.50 -6.88 -18.48
C THR A 33 -6.20 -7.67 -18.34
N ASN A 34 -5.10 -7.12 -18.87
CA ASN A 34 -3.77 -7.71 -18.67
C ASN A 34 -3.45 -7.87 -17.18
N VAL A 35 -3.82 -6.86 -16.39
CA VAL A 35 -3.68 -6.83 -14.93
C VAL A 35 -4.42 -8.00 -14.28
N ALA A 36 -5.71 -8.15 -14.59
CA ALA A 36 -6.53 -9.23 -14.02
C ALA A 36 -6.02 -10.61 -14.44
N SER A 37 -5.56 -10.74 -15.69
CA SER A 37 -4.95 -11.97 -16.20
C SER A 37 -3.66 -12.30 -15.45
N ASP A 38 -2.85 -11.30 -15.13
CA ASP A 38 -1.58 -11.47 -14.44
C ASP A 38 -1.76 -11.78 -12.95
N THR A 39 -2.68 -11.08 -12.27
CA THR A 39 -3.12 -11.41 -10.91
C THR A 39 -3.56 -12.86 -10.81
N LEU A 40 -4.37 -13.36 -11.77
CA LEU A 40 -4.81 -14.75 -11.79
C LEU A 40 -3.66 -15.74 -12.00
N ARG A 41 -2.65 -15.39 -12.79
CA ARG A 41 -1.46 -16.24 -12.98
C ARG A 41 -0.62 -16.29 -11.72
N MET A 42 -0.35 -15.14 -11.09
CA MET A 42 0.37 -15.07 -9.82
C MET A 42 -0.36 -15.88 -8.74
N PHE A 43 -1.68 -15.71 -8.62
CA PHE A 43 -2.52 -16.43 -7.64
C PHE A 43 -2.36 -17.96 -7.75
N VAL A 44 -2.40 -18.49 -8.96
CA VAL A 44 -2.23 -19.93 -9.22
C VAL A 44 -0.77 -20.37 -9.08
N ALA A 45 0.19 -19.55 -9.50
CA ALA A 45 1.61 -19.89 -9.46
C ALA A 45 2.14 -20.10 -8.04
N VAL A 46 1.57 -19.39 -7.05
CA VAL A 46 1.85 -19.60 -5.63
C VAL A 46 0.84 -20.49 -4.91
N HIS A 47 -0.12 -21.07 -5.63
CA HIS A 47 -1.13 -21.97 -5.07
C HIS A 47 -1.87 -21.37 -3.86
N ILE A 48 -2.27 -20.09 -3.93
CA ILE A 48 -3.01 -19.45 -2.82
C ILE A 48 -4.29 -20.22 -2.51
N ASP A 49 -4.89 -20.89 -3.49
CA ASP A 49 -6.06 -21.73 -3.28
C ASP A 49 -5.82 -23.00 -2.46
N GLU A 50 -4.57 -23.43 -2.31
CA GLU A 50 -4.19 -24.62 -1.53
C GLU A 50 -3.41 -24.25 -0.26
N ASN A 51 -2.61 -23.19 -0.32
CA ASN A 51 -1.78 -22.70 0.77
C ASN A 51 -2.05 -21.21 1.01
N GLU A 52 -3.13 -20.94 1.75
CA GLU A 52 -3.59 -19.57 2.00
C GLU A 52 -2.67 -18.77 2.92
N ASP A 53 -1.92 -19.46 3.80
CA ASP A 53 -0.94 -18.85 4.71
C ASP A 53 0.29 -18.30 3.96
N PHE A 54 0.40 -18.59 2.65
CA PHE A 54 1.47 -18.09 1.81
C PHE A 54 1.43 -16.57 1.62
N VAL A 55 0.23 -15.99 1.52
CA VAL A 55 0.04 -14.53 1.49
C VAL A 55 -0.43 -14.06 2.85
N ASN A 56 -0.08 -12.83 3.21
CA ASN A 56 -0.51 -12.30 4.49
C ASN A 56 -2.05 -12.20 4.55
N PRO A 57 -2.65 -12.30 5.76
CA PRO A 57 -4.11 -12.31 5.91
C PRO A 57 -4.81 -11.01 5.48
N ILE A 58 -4.06 -9.93 5.24
CA ILE A 58 -4.59 -8.66 4.75
C ILE A 58 -4.77 -8.77 3.24
N LEU A 59 -3.72 -9.16 2.50
CA LEU A 59 -3.79 -9.39 1.07
C LEU A 59 -4.86 -10.43 0.74
N GLN A 60 -4.94 -11.52 1.50
CA GLN A 60 -6.00 -12.51 1.34
C GLN A 60 -7.40 -11.87 1.43
N ARG A 61 -7.64 -11.02 2.44
CA ARG A 61 -8.90 -10.29 2.60
C ARG A 61 -9.16 -9.31 1.46
N GLN A 62 -8.14 -8.63 0.97
CA GLN A 62 -8.26 -7.70 -0.15
C GLN A 62 -8.61 -8.44 -1.44
N ILE A 63 -7.97 -9.59 -1.71
CA ILE A 63 -8.32 -10.47 -2.84
C ILE A 63 -9.78 -10.92 -2.75
N LEU A 64 -10.27 -11.28 -1.56
CA LEU A 64 -11.68 -11.65 -1.34
C LEU A 64 -12.65 -10.47 -1.54
N ASN A 65 -12.27 -9.27 -1.11
CA ASN A 65 -13.16 -8.11 -1.04
C ASN A 65 -13.14 -7.24 -2.28
N GLU A 66 -12.03 -7.14 -2.99
CA GLU A 66 -11.82 -6.19 -4.10
C GLU A 66 -11.70 -6.93 -5.43
N GLY A 67 -11.09 -8.12 -5.42
CA GLY A 67 -11.01 -9.00 -6.58
C GLY A 67 -9.80 -8.72 -7.48
N LEU A 68 -9.97 -8.82 -8.80
CA LEU A 68 -8.88 -8.68 -9.77
C LEU A 68 -8.69 -7.21 -10.19
N THR A 69 -8.13 -6.39 -9.30
CA THR A 69 -7.86 -4.96 -9.55
C THR A 69 -6.36 -4.66 -9.64
N GLN A 70 -6.00 -3.43 -10.06
CA GLN A 70 -4.61 -2.99 -10.10
C GLN A 70 -3.99 -2.95 -8.71
N GLU A 71 -4.75 -2.56 -7.70
CA GLU A 71 -4.29 -2.49 -6.31
C GLU A 71 -3.92 -3.87 -5.77
N ILE A 72 -4.72 -4.90 -6.10
CA ILE A 72 -4.44 -6.29 -5.73
C ILE A 72 -3.24 -6.83 -6.49
N HIS A 73 -3.13 -6.51 -7.77
CA HIS A 73 -1.96 -6.86 -8.57
C HIS A 73 -0.67 -6.33 -7.92
N ASP A 74 -0.62 -5.03 -7.61
CA ASP A 74 0.58 -4.40 -7.05
C ASP A 74 0.91 -4.96 -5.67
N ALA A 75 -0.10 -5.19 -4.83
CA ALA A 75 0.09 -5.82 -3.52
C ALA A 75 0.60 -7.27 -3.63
N MET A 76 0.11 -8.05 -4.60
CA MET A 76 0.65 -9.38 -4.89
C MET A 76 2.09 -9.30 -5.38
N VAL A 77 2.42 -8.40 -6.31
CA VAL A 77 3.81 -8.22 -6.78
C VAL A 77 4.75 -7.92 -5.61
N GLU A 78 4.37 -7.01 -4.71
CA GLU A 78 5.19 -6.66 -3.54
C GLU A 78 5.41 -7.86 -2.60
N GLU A 79 4.36 -8.60 -2.28
CA GLU A 79 4.44 -9.76 -1.39
C GLU A 79 5.18 -10.94 -2.02
N LEU A 80 4.92 -11.20 -3.30
CA LEU A 80 5.57 -12.26 -4.06
C LEU A 80 7.03 -11.94 -4.34
N PHE A 81 7.40 -10.68 -4.52
CA PHE A 81 8.80 -10.31 -4.72
C PHE A 81 9.68 -10.68 -3.52
N ILE A 82 9.12 -10.60 -2.30
CA ILE A 82 9.83 -10.97 -1.07
C ILE A 82 9.92 -12.49 -0.94
N ASN A 83 8.80 -13.19 -1.16
CA ASN A 83 8.68 -14.60 -0.81
C ASN A 83 9.02 -15.56 -1.97
N ARG A 84 8.75 -15.15 -3.21
CA ARG A 84 8.89 -15.91 -4.46
C ARG A 84 9.24 -15.00 -5.66
N PRO A 85 10.41 -14.34 -5.65
CA PRO A 85 10.83 -13.46 -6.74
C PRO A 85 10.88 -14.18 -8.11
N ASP A 86 11.13 -15.49 -8.11
CA ASP A 86 11.12 -16.35 -9.29
C ASP A 86 9.78 -16.39 -10.04
N ILE A 87 8.68 -16.07 -9.36
CA ILE A 87 7.33 -16.01 -9.92
C ILE A 87 7.10 -14.64 -10.55
N VAL A 88 7.42 -13.57 -9.82
CA VAL A 88 7.28 -12.18 -10.32
C VAL A 88 8.12 -11.95 -11.58
N ASP A 89 9.34 -12.46 -11.61
CA ASP A 89 10.24 -12.33 -12.76
C ASP A 89 9.76 -13.09 -14.00
N ARG A 90 9.01 -14.19 -13.83
CA ARG A 90 8.45 -14.99 -14.95
C ARG A 90 7.24 -14.34 -15.60
N PHE A 91 6.49 -13.54 -14.85
CA PHE A 91 5.27 -12.88 -15.32
C PHE A 91 5.53 -11.43 -15.78
N ASN A 92 6.62 -10.82 -15.33
CA ASN A 92 7.24 -9.63 -15.93
C ASN A 92 7.93 -9.96 -17.26
N MET A 93 7.17 -10.29 -18.31
CA MET A 93 7.69 -10.42 -19.68
C MET A 93 8.33 -9.12 -20.18
N GLY A 94 9.62 -8.93 -19.86
CA GLY A 94 10.49 -7.92 -20.47
C GLY A 94 10.86 -6.69 -19.65
N VAL A 95 10.59 -6.66 -18.33
CA VAL A 95 11.14 -5.61 -17.48
C VAL A 95 12.04 -6.27 -16.45
N ASP A 96 13.34 -6.13 -16.66
CA ASP A 96 14.38 -6.33 -15.67
C ASP A 96 14.08 -5.31 -14.54
N VAL A 97 13.19 -5.63 -13.59
CA VAL A 97 12.84 -4.69 -12.51
C VAL A 97 13.96 -4.71 -11.48
N LYS A 98 15.12 -4.21 -11.90
CA LYS A 98 16.08 -3.60 -10.99
C LYS A 98 15.35 -2.43 -10.35
N TYR A 99 14.79 -2.67 -9.16
CA TYR A 99 14.30 -1.58 -8.35
C TYR A 99 15.49 -0.75 -7.91
N GLU A 100 15.83 0.24 -8.74
CA GLU A 100 16.79 1.27 -8.35
C GLU A 100 16.25 1.96 -7.11
N ASN A 101 17.06 1.97 -6.06
CA ASN A 101 16.75 2.76 -4.88
C ASN A 101 16.92 4.24 -5.24
N VAL A 102 15.84 4.85 -5.72
CA VAL A 102 15.81 6.28 -6.00
C VAL A 102 15.78 7.02 -4.67
N SER A 103 16.86 7.75 -4.39
CA SER A 103 16.91 8.70 -3.29
C SER A 103 15.97 9.87 -3.59
N TYR A 104 15.21 10.32 -2.60
CA TYR A 104 14.33 11.46 -2.78
C TYR A 104 15.06 12.77 -2.51
N GLU A 105 14.85 13.73 -3.42
CA GLU A 105 15.38 15.08 -3.28
C GLU A 105 14.33 16.04 -2.73
N TYR A 106 14.52 16.43 -1.46
CA TYR A 106 13.66 17.39 -0.78
C TYR A 106 14.18 18.81 -0.89
N ARG A 107 13.24 19.78 -1.00
CA ARG A 107 13.57 21.20 -0.89
C ARG A 107 13.98 21.51 0.55
N ALA A 108 14.78 22.56 0.75
CA ALA A 108 15.22 22.97 2.09
C ALA A 108 14.05 23.13 3.07
N LYS A 109 12.93 23.72 2.60
CA LYS A 109 11.71 23.88 3.41
C LYS A 109 11.03 22.56 3.80
N ASP A 110 11.14 21.51 2.98
CA ASP A 110 10.49 20.23 3.26
C ASP A 110 11.33 19.47 4.30
N ARG A 111 12.66 19.63 4.28
CA ARG A 111 13.56 19.08 5.31
C ARG A 111 13.33 19.66 6.69
N LEU A 112 12.82 20.90 6.79
CA LEU A 112 12.44 21.50 8.07
C LEU A 112 11.27 20.77 8.74
N LEU A 113 10.55 19.92 8.01
CA LEU A 113 9.47 19.09 8.56
C LEU A 113 10.01 17.90 9.36
N GLU A 114 11.29 17.56 9.21
CA GLU A 114 11.94 16.56 10.06
C GLU A 114 12.30 17.17 11.41
N THR A 115 11.56 16.82 12.44
CA THR A 115 11.75 17.35 13.79
C THR A 115 11.62 16.28 14.86
N ILE A 116 12.15 16.60 16.05
CA ILE A 116 11.92 15.83 17.26
C ILE A 116 11.17 16.77 18.22
N GLU A 117 9.96 16.36 18.60
CA GLU A 117 9.11 17.08 19.55
C GLU A 117 8.82 16.14 20.73
N GLU A 118 9.35 16.50 21.90
CA GLU A 118 9.31 15.67 23.12
C GLU A 118 9.86 14.24 22.90
N ASN A 119 8.97 13.25 22.79
CA ASN A 119 9.26 11.83 22.61
C ASN A 119 8.88 11.32 21.22
N TYR A 120 8.51 12.23 20.32
CA TYR A 120 8.07 11.94 18.97
C TYR A 120 9.08 12.46 17.96
N SER A 121 9.32 11.69 16.91
CA SER A 121 10.10 12.14 15.76
C SER A 121 9.28 12.06 14.49
N PHE A 122 9.37 13.12 13.70
CA PHE A 122 8.80 13.23 12.37
C PHE A 122 9.94 13.10 11.38
N ILE A 123 9.87 12.12 10.49
CA ILE A 123 10.96 11.79 9.57
C ILE A 123 10.45 11.67 8.14
N LEU A 124 11.29 12.09 7.19
CA LEU A 124 11.07 11.90 5.76
C LEU A 124 11.71 10.57 5.32
N PRO A 125 11.13 9.89 4.32
CA PRO A 125 11.76 8.72 3.73
C PRO A 125 12.96 9.20 2.90
N LYS A 126 14.11 8.55 2.99
CA LYS A 126 15.31 8.96 2.21
C LYS A 126 15.23 8.49 0.76
N GLY A 127 14.39 7.50 0.47
CA GLY A 127 14.19 6.96 -0.85
C GLY A 127 13.15 5.85 -0.88
N THR A 128 13.01 5.20 -2.04
CA THR A 128 12.00 4.16 -2.28
C THR A 128 12.12 2.98 -1.31
N LYS A 129 13.32 2.65 -0.84
CA LYS A 129 13.54 1.60 0.17
C LYS A 129 12.91 1.92 1.53
N ASP A 130 12.99 3.18 1.98
CA ASP A 130 12.39 3.59 3.26
C ASP A 130 10.87 3.57 3.17
N LEU A 131 10.30 4.02 2.04
CA LEU A 131 8.86 3.99 1.81
C LEU A 131 8.30 2.57 1.83
N ARG A 132 9.00 1.62 1.21
CA ARG A 132 8.66 0.19 1.27
C ARG A 132 8.74 -0.38 2.67
N LYS A 133 9.82 -0.07 3.39
CA LYS A 133 9.95 -0.47 4.80
C LYS A 133 8.76 0.03 5.62
N TRP A 134 8.31 1.26 5.38
CA TRP A 134 7.16 1.81 6.07
C TRP A 134 5.85 1.14 5.66
N GLY A 135 5.66 0.84 4.37
CA GLY A 135 4.51 0.05 3.90
C GLY A 135 4.39 -1.30 4.60
N ASN A 136 5.53 -1.98 4.79
CA ASN A 136 5.57 -3.23 5.54
C ASN A 136 5.28 -3.03 7.03
N ILE A 137 5.86 -2.01 7.66
CA ILE A 137 5.67 -1.75 9.11
C ILE A 137 4.23 -1.31 9.42
N PHE A 138 3.66 -0.46 8.58
CA PHE A 138 2.30 0.03 8.77
C PHE A 138 1.25 -0.89 8.16
N HIS A 139 1.63 -1.91 7.38
CA HIS A 139 0.71 -2.70 6.58
C HIS A 139 -0.29 -1.83 5.81
N ASN A 140 0.23 -0.82 5.10
CA ASN A 140 -0.57 0.11 4.31
C ASN A 140 0.11 0.44 2.97
N CYS A 141 -0.66 1.05 2.07
CA CYS A 141 -0.23 1.33 0.70
C CYS A 141 0.75 2.53 0.59
N VAL A 142 1.49 2.90 1.63
CA VAL A 142 2.41 4.06 1.53
C VAL A 142 3.51 3.84 0.48
N ALA A 143 3.88 2.60 0.19
CA ALA A 143 4.86 2.27 -0.85
C ALA A 143 4.44 2.73 -2.26
N SER A 144 3.13 2.84 -2.55
CA SER A 144 2.63 3.27 -3.87
C SER A 144 2.81 4.77 -4.14
N TYR A 145 3.23 5.56 -3.14
CA TYR A 145 3.41 7.01 -3.28
C TYR A 145 4.76 7.41 -3.93
N ASN A 146 5.61 6.45 -4.31
CA ASN A 146 6.93 6.70 -4.93
C ASN A 146 6.88 7.76 -6.04
N SER A 147 6.00 7.58 -7.03
CA SER A 147 5.91 8.49 -8.17
C SER A 147 5.41 9.88 -7.78
N ALA A 148 4.48 9.98 -6.82
CA ALA A 148 3.95 11.25 -6.34
C ALA A 148 5.00 12.06 -5.54
N ILE A 149 5.84 11.37 -4.76
CA ILE A 149 6.98 11.99 -4.05
C ILE A 149 8.02 12.50 -5.04
N ILE A 150 8.41 11.67 -6.02
CA ILE A 150 9.39 12.04 -7.05
C ILE A 150 8.91 13.26 -7.85
N ARG A 151 7.61 13.32 -8.16
CA ARG A 151 6.98 14.47 -8.85
C ARG A 151 6.72 15.67 -7.94
N LYS A 152 7.01 15.57 -6.64
CA LYS A 152 6.77 16.61 -5.62
C LYS A 152 5.29 17.00 -5.48
N GLU A 153 4.40 16.07 -5.80
CA GLU A 153 2.94 16.21 -5.69
C GLU A 153 2.46 15.84 -4.27
N SER A 154 3.18 14.95 -3.59
CA SER A 154 2.90 14.52 -2.22
C SER A 154 4.19 14.46 -1.39
N LEU A 155 4.06 14.76 -0.09
CA LEU A 155 5.08 14.54 0.92
C LEU A 155 4.56 13.51 1.92
N ILE A 156 5.38 12.51 2.20
CA ILE A 156 5.08 11.47 3.17
C ILE A 156 6.00 11.63 4.36
N ILE A 157 5.42 11.69 5.56
CA ILE A 157 6.16 11.77 6.82
C ILE A 157 5.73 10.63 7.74
N ALA A 158 6.70 9.95 8.35
CA ALA A 158 6.44 9.01 9.41
C ALA A 158 6.58 9.70 10.77
N MET A 159 5.60 9.51 11.65
CA MET A 159 5.71 9.84 13.07
C MET A 159 6.13 8.60 13.84
N LYS A 160 7.25 8.65 14.53
CA LYS A 160 7.68 7.64 15.50
C LYS A 160 7.49 8.15 16.92
N LYS A 161 7.28 7.23 17.86
CA LYS A 161 7.47 7.46 19.29
C LYS A 161 8.62 6.57 19.73
N GLN A 162 9.75 7.17 20.11
CA GLN A 162 11.02 6.44 20.26
C GLN A 162 11.33 5.65 18.97
N ASP A 163 11.34 4.31 19.03
CA ASP A 163 11.60 3.44 17.87
C ASP A 163 10.36 2.86 17.19
N LYS A 164 9.18 3.08 17.76
CA LYS A 164 7.94 2.56 17.19
C LYS A 164 7.32 3.55 16.21
N TYR A 165 7.03 3.08 15.01
CA TYR A 165 6.22 3.81 14.02
C TYR A 165 4.77 3.89 14.48
N ILE A 166 4.22 5.10 14.52
CA ILE A 166 2.87 5.39 15.04
C ILE A 166 1.93 5.81 13.92
N ALA A 167 2.38 6.70 13.04
CA ALA A 167 1.55 7.23 11.97
C ALA A 167 2.34 7.46 10.68
N CYS A 168 1.65 7.31 9.55
CA CYS A 168 2.05 7.80 8.25
C CYS A 168 1.16 9.00 7.89
N ILE A 169 1.78 10.13 7.58
CA ILE A 169 1.14 11.42 7.34
C ILE A 169 1.41 11.80 5.89
N GLU A 170 0.35 12.05 5.14
CA GLU A 170 0.41 12.57 3.79
C GLU A 170 0.10 14.07 3.78
N ILE A 171 0.95 14.84 3.11
CA ILE A 171 0.79 16.26 2.87
C ILE A 171 0.75 16.52 1.37
N ARG A 172 -0.29 17.21 0.91
CA ARG A 172 -0.38 17.76 -0.45
C ARG A 172 -0.62 19.25 -0.38
N GLN A 173 0.12 20.01 -1.19
CA GLN A 173 -0.06 21.47 -1.30
C GLN A 173 -0.07 22.20 0.06
N GLY A 174 0.76 21.76 1.02
CA GLY A 174 0.86 22.36 2.36
C GLY A 174 -0.29 22.01 3.31
N ARG A 175 -1.08 20.97 2.99
CA ARG A 175 -2.21 20.50 3.78
C ARG A 175 -2.07 19.01 4.07
N ILE A 176 -2.36 18.60 5.32
CA ILE A 176 -2.46 17.18 5.66
C ILE A 176 -3.75 16.63 5.05
N THR A 177 -3.59 15.73 4.09
CA THR A 177 -4.70 15.02 3.43
C THR A 177 -5.04 13.73 4.15
N GLN A 178 -4.06 13.10 4.79
CA GLN A 178 -4.24 11.85 5.51
C GLN A 178 -3.25 11.71 6.68
N ALA A 179 -3.69 11.11 7.78
CA ALA A 179 -2.81 10.67 8.87
C ALA A 179 -3.37 9.38 9.46
N LEU A 180 -2.72 8.25 9.18
CA LEU A 180 -3.20 6.91 9.53
C LEU A 180 -2.11 6.09 10.24
N GLY A 181 -2.55 5.22 11.14
CA GLY A 181 -1.67 4.26 11.80
C GLY A 181 -1.57 2.94 11.04
N HIS A 182 -1.14 1.92 11.77
CA HIS A 182 -1.05 0.54 11.31
C HIS A 182 -2.38 0.05 10.73
N CYS A 183 -2.36 -0.70 9.63
CA CYS A 183 -3.53 -1.16 8.87
C CYS A 183 -4.55 -0.06 8.55
N ASN A 184 -4.10 1.15 8.21
CA ASN A 184 -4.96 2.31 7.93
C ASN A 184 -5.88 2.69 9.11
N GLN A 185 -5.54 2.30 10.33
CA GLN A 185 -6.36 2.60 11.50
C GLN A 185 -6.37 4.09 11.81
N LYS A 186 -7.53 4.57 12.28
CA LYS A 186 -7.66 5.93 12.81
C LYS A 186 -6.79 6.08 14.06
N LEU A 187 -6.07 7.19 14.14
CA LEU A 187 -5.19 7.47 15.26
C LEU A 187 -5.99 7.88 16.51
N ASP A 188 -5.49 7.49 17.68
CA ASP A 188 -6.01 8.00 18.95
C ASP A 188 -5.95 9.53 19.01
N ILE A 189 -6.86 10.13 19.80
CA ILE A 189 -6.99 11.58 19.92
C ILE A 189 -5.67 12.24 20.36
N ARG A 190 -4.91 11.57 21.22
CA ARG A 190 -3.59 12.02 21.68
C ARG A 190 -2.62 12.22 20.51
N TYR A 191 -2.49 11.23 19.62
CA TYR A 191 -1.60 11.31 18.47
C TYR A 191 -2.06 12.35 17.46
N ARG A 192 -3.38 12.49 17.28
CA ARG A 192 -3.94 13.55 16.44
C ARG A 192 -3.61 14.95 16.96
N ASN A 193 -3.65 15.16 18.27
CA ASN A 193 -3.28 16.44 18.88
C ASN A 193 -1.80 16.77 18.64
N ILE A 194 -0.91 15.79 18.82
CA ILE A 194 0.54 15.96 18.54
C ILE A 194 0.78 16.32 17.07
N ILE A 195 0.14 15.61 16.14
CA ILE A 195 0.27 15.91 14.70
C ILE A 195 -0.28 17.31 14.38
N LYS A 196 -1.35 17.75 15.06
CA LYS A 196 -1.92 19.08 14.89
C LYS A 196 -0.97 20.17 15.39
N GLU A 197 -0.35 19.98 16.55
CA GLU A 197 0.64 20.90 17.11
C GLU A 197 1.86 21.01 16.19
N TRP A 198 2.43 19.88 15.79
CA TRP A 198 3.51 19.81 14.83
C TRP A 198 3.15 20.53 13.51
N ALA A 199 1.95 20.28 12.96
CA ALA A 199 1.48 20.93 11.74
C ALA A 199 1.39 22.45 11.90
N ASN A 200 0.90 22.94 13.04
CA ASN A 200 0.84 24.38 13.33
C ASN A 200 2.23 25.03 13.37
N THR A 201 3.20 24.40 14.03
CA THR A 201 4.59 24.86 14.09
C THR A 201 5.19 25.03 12.69
N HIS A 202 4.86 24.11 11.78
CA HIS A 202 5.36 24.10 10.41
C HIS A 202 4.46 24.82 9.40
N LYS A 203 3.40 25.51 9.88
CA LYS A 203 2.42 26.24 9.05
C LYS A 203 1.74 25.35 7.99
N ILE A 204 1.52 24.08 8.34
CA ILE A 204 0.77 23.11 7.53
C ILE A 204 -0.69 23.12 7.95
N ILE A 205 -1.59 23.16 6.98
CA ILE A 205 -3.03 23.15 7.24
C ILE A 205 -3.44 21.76 7.72
N TYR A 206 -3.86 21.66 8.98
CA TYR A 206 -4.43 20.44 9.53
C TYR A 206 -5.94 20.41 9.31
N SER A 207 -6.36 19.65 8.31
CA SER A 207 -7.77 19.49 7.94
C SER A 207 -8.14 18.03 8.01
N TYR A 208 -8.49 17.58 9.20
CA TYR A 208 -8.95 16.21 9.40
C TYR A 208 -10.36 16.08 8.82
N ILE A 209 -10.47 15.65 7.56
CA ILE A 209 -11.75 15.26 7.00
C ILE A 209 -12.00 13.83 7.48
N VAL A 210 -12.90 13.68 8.46
CA VAL A 210 -13.49 12.38 8.76
C VAL A 210 -14.30 11.98 7.53
N ARG A 211 -13.74 11.12 6.69
CA ARG A 211 -14.54 10.22 5.86
C ARG A 211 -14.65 8.87 6.56
#